data_AF-A0A0F9JN55-F1
#
_entry.id   AF-A0A0F9JN55-F1
#
_cell.length_a   1.000
_cell.length_b   1.000
_cell.length_c   1.000
_cell.angle_alpha   90.00
_cell.angle_beta   90.00
_cell.angle_gamma   90.00
#
_symmetry.space_group_name_H-M   'P 1'
#
loop_
_entity.id
_entity.type
_entity.pdbx_description
1 polymer ?
#
loop_
_entity_poly.entity_id
_entity_poly.type
_entity_poly.pdbx_seq_one_letter_code
_entity_poly.pdbx_strand_id
1 'polypeptide(L)'
;MVAAPQLGTFVFVGIGTGQNYNKDIYISDVSQGLVNFSSGGVASATSQSHWRPPEDVLLVDFSVLTGLTDTEVLQLTRDSVPTGDVIRYANHLNTLNSRPRLNVAFAAGSEIRANQLAD
;
A
#
# COMPACT_ATOMS: atom_id res chain seq x y z
N MET A 1 15.81 -10.08 16.36
CA MET A 1 16.30 -9.20 15.28
C MET A 1 15.27 -8.10 15.13
N VAL A 2 15.62 -6.83 15.34
CA VAL A 2 14.68 -5.71 15.14
C VAL A 2 14.34 -5.64 13.65
N ALA A 3 13.06 -5.72 13.28
CA ALA A 3 12.66 -5.58 11.88
C ALA A 3 13.07 -4.17 11.41
N ALA A 4 13.72 -4.05 10.26
CA ALA A 4 14.03 -2.75 9.69
C ALA A 4 12.81 -2.25 8.89
N PRO A 5 12.52 -0.94 8.87
CA PRO A 5 11.45 -0.41 8.04
C PRO A 5 11.66 -0.78 6.57
N GLN A 6 10.56 -0.98 5.86
CA GLN A 6 10.56 -1.44 4.47
C GLN A 6 10.03 -0.38 3.53
N LEU A 7 10.53 -0.40 2.30
CA LEU A 7 10.00 0.37 1.19
C LEU A 7 9.20 -0.55 0.27
N GLY A 8 8.17 0.03 -0.32
CA GLY A 8 7.37 -0.62 -1.35
C GLY A 8 6.77 0.38 -2.31
N THR A 9 5.94 -0.12 -3.21
CA THR A 9 5.19 0.69 -4.15
C THR A 9 3.78 0.13 -4.32
N PHE A 10 2.79 1.01 -4.22
CA PHE A 10 1.44 0.75 -4.72
C PHE A 10 1.30 1.30 -6.13
N VAL A 11 0.69 0.51 -7.00
CA VAL A 11 0.37 0.92 -8.37
C VAL A 11 -1.14 1.01 -8.51
N PHE A 12 -1.63 2.24 -8.67
CA PHE A 12 -3.03 2.49 -8.99
C PHE A 12 -3.18 2.87 -10.46
N VAL A 13 -4.31 2.54 -11.07
CA VAL A 13 -4.66 2.91 -12.44
C VAL A 13 -5.97 3.69 -12.43
N GLY A 14 -5.99 4.88 -13.02
CA GLY A 14 -7.21 5.66 -13.26
C GLY A 14 -8.17 4.89 -14.17
N ILE A 15 -9.41 4.70 -13.72
CA ILE A 15 -10.43 3.96 -14.48
C ILE A 15 -10.88 4.78 -15.69
N GLY A 16 -10.95 6.11 -15.57
CA GLY A 16 -11.36 6.99 -16.65
C GLY A 16 -10.23 7.28 -17.63
N THR A 17 -9.01 7.51 -17.13
CA THR A 17 -7.88 7.96 -17.95
C THR A 17 -6.89 6.86 -18.34
N GLY A 18 -6.86 5.73 -17.61
CA GLY A 18 -5.80 4.74 -17.72
C GLY A 18 -4.44 5.20 -17.15
N GLN A 19 -4.38 6.36 -16.50
CA GLN A 19 -3.14 6.90 -15.95
C GLN A 19 -2.65 6.06 -14.77
N ASN A 20 -1.35 5.75 -14.76
CA ASN A 20 -0.70 5.10 -13.62
C ASN A 20 -0.38 6.14 -12.53
N TYR A 21 -0.82 5.85 -11.31
CA TYR A 21 -0.44 6.55 -10.10
C TYR A 21 0.40 5.62 -9.24
N ASN A 22 1.72 5.70 -9.42
CA ASN A 22 2.68 4.95 -8.61
C ASN A 22 2.94 5.71 -7.31
N LYS A 23 2.73 5.05 -6.18
CA LYS A 23 2.97 5.59 -4.85
C LYS A 23 4.03 4.77 -4.15
N ASP A 24 5.21 5.35 -4.01
CA ASP A 24 6.20 4.83 -3.09
C ASP A 24 5.62 4.89 -1.68
N ILE A 25 5.89 3.84 -0.91
CA ILE A 25 5.40 3.70 0.44
C ILE A 25 6.53 3.34 1.40
N TYR A 26 6.36 3.81 2.64
CA TYR A 26 7.19 3.48 3.78
C TYR A 26 6.36 2.69 4.77
N ILE A 27 6.86 1.51 5.15
CA ILE A 27 6.26 0.59 6.09
C ILE A 27 7.16 0.58 7.33
N SER A 28 6.66 1.11 8.45
CA SER A 28 7.42 1.14 9.70
C SER A 28 7.59 -0.26 10.29
N ASP A 29 8.63 -0.44 11.09
CA ASP A 29 8.89 -1.61 11.93
C ASP A 29 8.03 -1.67 13.21
N VAL A 30 6.88 -0.98 13.20
CA VAL A 30 5.98 -0.87 14.35
C VAL A 30 4.71 -1.66 14.06
N SER A 31 4.37 -2.60 14.94
CA SER A 31 3.11 -3.34 14.87
C SER A 31 1.91 -2.39 14.88
N GLN A 32 0.91 -2.68 14.06
CA GLN A 32 -0.29 -1.84 13.90
C GLN A 32 -0.03 -0.42 13.39
N GLY A 33 1.14 -0.16 12.78
CA GLY A 33 1.46 1.10 12.15
C GLY A 33 0.63 1.39 10.89
N LEU A 34 0.46 2.67 10.57
CA LEU A 34 -0.02 3.10 9.26
C LEU A 34 1.13 3.14 8.26
N VAL A 35 0.86 2.74 7.03
CA VAL A 35 1.77 2.93 5.90
C VAL A 35 1.78 4.40 5.50
N ASN A 36 2.97 4.94 5.25
CA ASN A 36 3.13 6.30 4.72
C ASN A 36 3.28 6.25 3.19
N PHE A 37 2.63 7.19 2.50
CA PHE A 37 2.59 7.37 1.05
C PHE A 37 3.41 8.57 0.63
N SER A 38 4.09 8.48 -0.52
CA SER A 38 4.85 9.59 -1.05
C SER A 38 3.99 10.77 -1.53
N SER A 39 4.49 11.98 -1.30
CA SER A 39 3.92 13.25 -1.76
C SER A 39 4.65 13.85 -2.98
N GLY A 40 5.54 13.09 -3.63
CA GLY A 40 6.32 13.56 -4.79
C GLY A 40 7.77 13.09 -4.87
N GLY A 41 8.24 12.30 -3.89
CA GLY A 41 9.57 11.68 -3.86
C GLY A 41 9.52 10.28 -3.22
N VAL A 42 10.63 9.82 -2.62
CA VAL A 42 10.64 8.56 -1.86
C VAL A 42 9.87 8.73 -0.56
N ALA A 43 9.00 7.78 -0.22
CA ALA A 43 8.27 7.79 1.04
C ALA A 43 9.21 7.61 2.25
N SER A 44 8.82 8.22 3.37
CA SER A 44 9.56 8.19 4.63
C SER A 44 8.59 8.16 5.82
N ALA A 45 9.12 7.98 7.02
CA ALA A 45 8.35 8.03 8.27
C ALA A 45 7.60 9.37 8.49
N THR A 46 8.00 10.46 7.82
CA THR A 46 7.35 11.78 7.91
C THR A 46 6.37 12.05 6.77
N SER A 47 6.21 11.10 5.84
CA SER A 47 5.29 11.23 4.72
C SER A 47 3.84 11.02 5.18
N GLN A 48 2.87 11.44 4.37
CA GLN A 48 1.45 11.35 4.74
C GLN A 48 1.01 9.89 4.86
N SER A 49 0.19 9.53 5.85
CA SER A 49 -0.31 8.17 6.04
C SER A 49 -1.54 7.82 5.18
N HIS A 50 -1.83 8.65 4.18
CA HIS A 50 -2.98 8.49 3.32
C HIS A 50 -2.69 9.05 1.92
N TRP A 51 -3.52 8.65 0.96
CA TRP A 51 -3.58 9.27 -0.35
C TRP A 51 -5.04 9.42 -0.80
N ARG A 52 -5.33 10.51 -1.52
CA ARG A 52 -6.63 10.77 -2.15
C ARG A 52 -6.45 10.77 -3.66
N PRO A 53 -7.10 9.83 -4.39
CA PRO A 53 -6.97 9.78 -5.83
C PRO A 53 -7.75 10.93 -6.49
N PRO A 54 -7.23 11.52 -7.59
CA PRO A 54 -7.92 12.61 -8.29
C PRO A 54 -9.10 12.15 -9.15
N GLU A 55 -9.20 10.85 -9.43
CA GLU A 55 -10.26 10.18 -10.17
C GLU A 55 -10.55 8.80 -9.55
N ASP A 56 -11.53 8.07 -10.09
CA ASP A 56 -11.74 6.68 -9.69
C ASP A 56 -10.55 5.81 -10.11
N VAL A 57 -10.01 5.02 -9.20
CA VAL A 57 -8.79 4.23 -9.43
C VAL A 57 -8.96 2.77 -9.04
N LEU A 58 -8.14 1.92 -9.64
CA LEU A 58 -7.98 0.52 -9.28
C LEU A 58 -6.57 0.29 -8.75
N LEU A 59 -6.42 -0.27 -7.55
CA LEU A 59 -5.14 -0.80 -7.09
C LEU A 59 -4.86 -2.11 -7.84
N VAL A 60 -3.82 -2.12 -8.66
CA VAL A 60 -3.52 -3.26 -9.55
C VAL A 60 -2.32 -4.07 -9.09
N ASP A 61 -1.34 -3.42 -8.46
CA ASP A 61 -0.15 -4.08 -7.93
C ASP A 61 0.30 -3.45 -6.61
N PHE A 62 0.94 -4.27 -5.81
CA PHE A 62 1.68 -3.90 -4.63
C PHE A 62 2.98 -4.70 -4.66
N SER A 63 4.10 -4.01 -4.48
CA SER A 63 5.43 -4.60 -4.46
C SER A 63 6.19 -4.13 -3.23
N VAL A 64 6.84 -5.04 -2.52
CA VAL A 64 7.65 -4.73 -1.33
C VAL A 64 8.98 -5.48 -1.37
N LEU A 65 10.03 -4.92 -0.77
CA LEU A 65 11.34 -5.56 -0.75
C LEU A 65 11.36 -6.87 0.05
N THR A 66 10.82 -6.85 1.26
CA THR A 66 10.60 -8.02 2.12
C THR A 66 9.38 -7.80 3.00
N GLY A 67 8.77 -8.89 3.48
CA GLY A 67 7.86 -8.80 4.62
C GLY A 67 8.61 -8.36 5.88
N LEU A 68 7.89 -7.72 6.81
CA LEU A 68 8.38 -7.45 8.15
C LEU A 68 8.24 -8.72 9.00
N THR A 69 9.11 -8.88 9.99
CA THR A 69 9.07 -10.05 10.89
C THR A 69 7.78 -10.10 11.71
N ASP A 70 7.22 -8.94 12.08
CA ASP A 70 6.10 -8.83 13.01
C ASP A 70 4.76 -8.44 12.34
N THR A 71 4.83 -8.04 11.06
CA THR A 71 3.67 -7.64 10.27
C THR A 71 3.68 -8.46 8.99
N GLU A 72 2.67 -9.29 8.79
CA GLU A 72 2.60 -10.16 7.61
C GLU A 72 1.63 -9.62 6.55
N VAL A 73 0.77 -8.67 6.95
CA VAL A 73 -0.43 -8.33 6.23
C VAL A 73 -0.71 -6.83 6.22
N LEU A 74 -1.22 -6.32 5.11
CA LEU A 74 -1.82 -5.00 4.99
C LEU A 74 -3.34 -5.10 4.84
N GLN A 75 -4.06 -4.36 5.66
CA GLN A 75 -5.48 -4.08 5.44
C GLN A 75 -5.65 -2.73 4.77
N LEU A 76 -6.34 -2.71 3.64
CA LEU A 76 -6.71 -1.45 2.99
C LEU A 76 -7.98 -0.90 3.59
N THR A 77 -7.99 0.40 3.86
CA THR A 77 -9.18 1.12 4.31
C THR A 77 -9.51 2.26 3.35
N ARG A 78 -10.80 2.54 3.22
CA ARG A 78 -11.37 3.65 2.48
C ARG A 78 -12.17 4.50 3.46
N ASP A 79 -11.78 5.77 3.62
CA ASP A 79 -12.42 6.68 4.57
C ASP A 79 -12.52 6.09 5.99
N SER A 80 -11.43 5.42 6.42
CA SER A 80 -11.31 4.68 7.70
C SER A 80 -12.20 3.44 7.84
N VAL A 81 -12.89 3.01 6.78
CA VAL A 81 -13.64 1.75 6.76
C VAL A 81 -12.82 0.68 6.03
N PRO A 82 -12.60 -0.51 6.62
CA PRO A 82 -11.94 -1.61 5.92
C PRO A 82 -12.65 -1.97 4.62
N THR A 83 -11.86 -2.12 3.56
CA THR A 83 -12.36 -2.56 2.24
C THR A 83 -12.78 -4.03 2.23
N GLY A 84 -12.33 -4.81 3.23
CA GLY A 84 -12.43 -6.27 3.25
C GLY A 84 -11.25 -6.96 2.56
N ASP A 85 -10.47 -6.20 1.78
CA ASP A 85 -9.27 -6.68 1.10
C ASP A 85 -8.06 -6.68 2.03
N VAL A 86 -7.34 -7.78 1.98
CA VAL A 86 -6.22 -8.09 2.86
C VAL A 86 -5.05 -8.57 2.01
N ILE A 87 -3.92 -7.87 2.07
CA ILE A 87 -2.75 -8.11 1.23
C ILE A 87 -1.64 -8.74 2.06
N ARG A 88 -1.24 -9.98 1.74
CA ARG A 88 -0.11 -10.64 2.40
C ARG A 88 1.21 -10.26 1.74
N TYR A 89 2.18 -9.76 2.50
CA TYR A 89 3.48 -9.35 1.95
C TYR A 89 4.19 -10.46 1.18
N ALA A 90 4.13 -11.69 1.69
CA ALA A 90 4.78 -12.85 1.09
C ALA A 90 4.37 -13.11 -0.37
N ASN A 91 3.15 -12.73 -0.77
CA ASN A 91 2.66 -12.88 -2.14
C ASN A 91 3.06 -11.73 -3.07
N HIS A 92 3.64 -10.67 -2.50
CA HIS A 92 3.87 -9.38 -3.16
C HIS A 92 5.33 -8.92 -3.07
N LEU A 93 6.26 -9.83 -2.86
CA LEU A 93 7.69 -9.51 -2.86
C LEU A 93 8.15 -9.06 -4.24
N ASN A 94 9.06 -8.08 -4.28
CA ASN A 94 9.61 -7.55 -5.52
C ASN A 94 10.45 -8.57 -6.31
N THR A 95 10.90 -9.64 -5.63
CA THR A 95 11.64 -10.77 -6.19
C THR A 95 10.75 -11.83 -6.84
N LEU A 96 9.42 -11.75 -6.67
CA LEU A 96 8.50 -12.67 -7.33
C LEU A 96 8.30 -12.26 -8.79
N ASN A 97 8.55 -13.21 -9.70
CA ASN A 97 8.33 -13.01 -11.14
C ASN A 97 6.84 -12.84 -11.51
N SER A 98 5.93 -13.26 -10.63
CA SER A 98 4.49 -13.11 -10.81
C SER A 98 3.83 -12.85 -9.47
N ARG A 99 3.27 -11.65 -9.30
CA ARG A 99 2.45 -11.27 -8.14
C ARG A 99 0.96 -11.35 -8.51
N PRO A 100 0.08 -11.78 -7.58
CA PRO A 100 -1.35 -11.76 -7.82
C PRO A 100 -1.83 -10.32 -7.99
N ARG A 101 -2.80 -10.10 -8.88
CA ARG A 101 -3.42 -8.78 -9.06
C ARG A 101 -4.39 -8.49 -7.92
N LEU A 102 -4.36 -7.26 -7.42
CA LEU A 102 -5.19 -6.84 -6.29
C LEU A 102 -6.60 -6.41 -6.70
N ASN A 103 -6.75 -5.74 -7.85
CA ASN A 103 -8.04 -5.28 -8.40
C ASN A 103 -8.98 -4.61 -7.36
N VAL A 104 -8.44 -3.84 -6.43
CA VAL A 104 -9.23 -3.15 -5.39
C VAL A 104 -9.60 -1.76 -5.88
N ALA A 105 -10.90 -1.49 -6.05
CA ALA A 105 -11.37 -0.20 -6.57
C ALA A 105 -11.44 0.87 -5.46
N PHE A 106 -11.22 2.13 -5.81
CA PHE A 106 -11.39 3.29 -4.93
C PHE A 106 -12.03 4.43 -5.71
N ALA A 107 -12.96 5.13 -5.06
CA ALA A 107 -13.62 6.30 -5.65
C ALA A 107 -12.71 7.53 -5.57
N ALA A 108 -12.88 8.44 -6.53
CA ALA A 108 -12.23 9.75 -6.54
C ALA A 108 -12.42 10.48 -5.19
N GLY A 109 -11.35 11.09 -4.68
CA GLY A 109 -11.37 11.87 -3.43
C GLY A 109 -11.46 11.05 -2.14
N SER A 110 -11.75 9.75 -2.21
CA SER A 110 -11.78 8.88 -1.03
C SER A 110 -10.40 8.78 -0.38
N GLU A 111 -10.37 8.69 0.94
CA GLU A 111 -9.11 8.57 1.65
C GLU A 111 -8.65 7.11 1.71
N ILE A 112 -7.55 6.82 1.01
CA ILE A 112 -6.93 5.49 0.99
C ILE A 112 -5.87 5.43 2.07
N ARG A 113 -5.96 4.45 2.97
CA ARG A 113 -4.92 4.12 3.95
C ARG A 113 -4.62 2.63 3.93
N ALA A 114 -3.43 2.25 4.37
CA ALA A 114 -3.07 0.85 4.59
C ALA A 114 -2.56 0.66 6.02
N ASN A 115 -3.16 -0.29 6.73
CA ASN A 115 -2.86 -0.62 8.11
C ASN A 115 -2.04 -1.90 8.16
N GLN A 116 -0.97 -1.89 8.93
CA GLN A 116 -0.16 -3.06 9.22
C GLN A 116 -0.87 -3.96 10.22
N LEU A 117 -1.06 -5.24 9.91
CA LEU A 117 -1.62 -6.23 10.83
C LEU A 117 -0.60 -7.33 11.11
N ALA A 118 -0.45 -7.67 12.39
CA ALA A 118 0.23 -8.89 12.81
C ALA A 118 -0.68 -10.10 12.52
N ASP A 119 -0.08 -11.26 12.22
CA ASP A 119 -0.82 -12.53 12.12
C ASP A 119 -1.26 -13.02 13.51
#